data_AF-A0A3E0WB86-F1
#
_entry.id   AF-A0A3E0WB86-F1
#
_cell.length_a   1.000
_cell.length_b   1.000
_cell.length_c   1.000
_cell.angle_alpha   90.00
_cell.angle_beta   90.00
_cell.angle_gamma   90.00
#
_symmetry.space_group_name_H-M   'P 1'
#
loop_
_entity.id
_entity.type
_entity.pdbx_description
1 polymer ?
#
loop_
_entity_poly.entity_id
_entity_poly.type
_entity_poly.pdbx_seq_one_letter_code
_entity_poly.pdbx_strand_id
1 'polypeptide(L)'
;MDACAELATLAGRLAVGETSPRRFLVRLGEEGGGIRRGALWMIDATLAGRNRLPGRGFSPALDDGSTGQARHFAGTAAAAARLGAAVTRWVSVHVRRDPLDSADGRLSEEAIRFAALVRSGDLPLAETEAWIREHLCA
;
A
#
# COMPACT_ATOMS: atom_id res chain seq x y z
N MET A 1 17.81 2.34 5.94
CA MET A 1 17.19 1.68 4.78
C MET A 1 16.09 2.58 4.27
N ASP A 2 15.99 2.71 2.95
CA ASP A 2 14.98 3.50 2.27
C ASP A 2 13.85 2.57 1.85
N ALA A 3 12.87 2.42 2.74
CA ALA A 3 11.73 1.54 2.52
C ALA A 3 10.81 2.05 1.41
N CYS A 4 10.78 3.36 1.15
CA CYS A 4 9.98 3.90 0.05
C CYS A 4 10.58 3.52 -1.30
N ALA A 5 11.90 3.70 -1.47
CA ALA A 5 12.59 3.27 -2.69
C ALA A 5 12.53 1.76 -2.90
N GLU A 6 12.63 0.97 -1.83
CA GLU A 6 12.46 -0.49 -1.89
C GLU A 6 11.03 -0.90 -2.27
N LEU A 7 10.02 -0.21 -1.75
CA LEU A 7 8.62 -0.40 -2.14
C LEU A 7 8.39 -0.07 -3.62
N ALA A 8 8.97 1.03 -4.12
CA ALA A 8 8.89 1.39 -5.53
C ALA A 8 9.52 0.32 -6.43
N THR A 9 10.72 -0.13 -6.06
CA THR A 9 11.46 -1.18 -6.77
C THR A 9 10.68 -2.51 -6.76
N LEU A 10 10.04 -2.85 -5.64
CA LEU A 10 9.15 -3.99 -5.53
C LEU A 10 7.97 -3.87 -6.51
N ALA A 11 7.32 -2.71 -6.57
CA ALA A 11 6.21 -2.48 -7.50
C ALA A 11 6.64 -2.66 -8.96
N GLY A 12 7.76 -2.05 -9.36
CA GLY A 12 8.32 -2.21 -10.72
C GLY A 12 8.60 -3.66 -11.08
N ARG A 13 9.24 -4.41 -10.17
CA ARG A 13 9.49 -5.86 -10.35
C ARG A 13 8.19 -6.65 -10.50
N LEU A 14 7.17 -6.35 -9.70
CA LEU A 14 5.88 -7.04 -9.76
C LEU A 14 5.13 -6.74 -11.05
N ALA A 15 5.23 -5.52 -11.56
CA ALA A 15 4.57 -5.06 -12.78
C ALA A 15 5.04 -5.81 -14.03
N VAL A 16 6.32 -6.18 -14.12
CA VAL A 16 6.87 -6.94 -15.26
C VAL A 16 6.21 -8.32 -15.39
N GLY A 17 5.83 -8.94 -14.26
CA GLY A 17 5.30 -10.30 -14.23
C GLY A 17 3.78 -10.43 -14.13
N GLU A 18 3.02 -9.33 -14.10
CA GLU A 18 1.58 -9.34 -13.87
C GLU A 18 0.83 -8.55 -14.93
N THR A 19 -0.26 -9.13 -15.44
CA THR A 19 -1.19 -8.47 -16.36
C THR A 19 -2.52 -8.11 -15.71
N SER A 20 -2.76 -8.60 -14.48
CA SER A 20 -3.99 -8.36 -13.74
C SER A 20 -3.77 -7.33 -12.63
N PRO A 21 -4.44 -6.16 -12.68
CA PRO A 21 -4.35 -5.14 -11.63
C PRO A 21 -4.66 -5.67 -10.23
N ARG A 22 -5.68 -6.51 -10.12
CA ARG A 22 -6.06 -7.11 -8.83
C ARG A 22 -4.96 -8.02 -8.30
N ARG A 23 -4.38 -8.87 -9.15
CA ARG A 23 -3.33 -9.80 -8.75
C ARG A 23 -2.04 -9.06 -8.37
N PHE A 24 -1.69 -8.01 -9.12
CA PHE A 24 -0.60 -7.11 -8.80
C PHE A 24 -0.74 -6.51 -7.38
N LEU A 25 -1.88 -5.86 -7.07
CA LEU A 25 -2.11 -5.24 -5.77
C LEU A 25 -2.10 -6.26 -4.61
N VAL A 26 -2.63 -7.46 -4.86
CA VAL A 26 -2.58 -8.57 -3.91
C VAL A 26 -1.13 -8.99 -3.63
N ARG A 27 -0.29 -9.15 -4.67
CA ARG A 27 1.12 -9.50 -4.50
C ARG A 27 1.92 -8.39 -3.84
N LEU A 28 1.61 -7.13 -4.12
CA LEU A 28 2.23 -5.99 -3.46
C LEU A 28 2.01 -6.05 -1.94
N GLY A 29 0.78 -6.35 -1.50
CA GLY A 29 0.47 -6.56 -0.08
C GLY A 29 1.13 -7.81 0.52
N GLU A 30 1.28 -8.88 -0.26
CA GLU A 30 1.96 -10.11 0.18
C GLU A 30 3.46 -9.89 0.40
N GLU A 31 4.14 -9.29 -0.58
CA GLU A 31 5.61 -9.12 -0.57
C GLU A 31 6.05 -7.89 0.25
N GLY A 32 5.33 -6.76 0.16
CA GLY A 32 5.65 -5.53 0.88
C GLY A 32 5.03 -5.47 2.28
N GLY A 33 3.80 -5.96 2.42
CA GLY A 33 3.05 -5.95 3.69
C GLY A 33 3.13 -7.24 4.51
N GLY A 34 3.68 -8.31 3.94
CA GLY A 34 3.71 -9.61 4.60
C GLY A 34 2.33 -10.21 4.88
N ILE A 35 1.28 -9.78 4.15
CA ILE A 35 -0.09 -10.27 4.31
C ILE A 35 -0.20 -11.68 3.73
N ARG A 36 -0.70 -12.65 4.51
CA ARG A 36 -0.89 -14.02 4.02
C ARG A 36 -2.10 -14.15 3.08
N ARG A 37 -2.05 -15.16 2.21
CA ARG A 37 -3.18 -15.62 1.39
C ARG A 37 -4.26 -16.28 2.24
N GLY A 38 -5.52 -16.11 1.86
CA GLY A 38 -6.68 -16.82 2.44
C GLY A 38 -7.50 -15.99 3.45
N ALA A 39 -8.47 -16.63 4.11
CA ALA A 39 -9.43 -15.99 5.02
C ALA A 39 -8.78 -15.26 6.23
N LEU A 40 -7.51 -15.55 6.53
CA LEU A 40 -6.73 -14.95 7.61
C LEU A 40 -6.16 -13.56 7.26
N TRP A 41 -6.32 -13.09 6.02
CA TRP A 41 -5.83 -11.76 5.61
C TRP A 41 -6.40 -10.62 6.46
N MET A 42 -7.65 -10.77 6.94
CA MET A 42 -8.31 -9.80 7.81
C MET A 42 -7.65 -9.70 9.20
N ILE A 43 -7.05 -10.81 9.67
CA ILE A 43 -6.34 -10.86 10.95
C ILE A 43 -4.94 -10.26 10.80
N ASP A 44 -4.25 -10.51 9.68
CA ASP A 44 -2.94 -9.88 9.42
C ASP A 44 -3.08 -8.38 9.12
N ALA A 45 -4.22 -7.93 8.59
CA ALA A 45 -4.54 -6.51 8.40
C ALA A 45 -4.77 -5.77 9.75
N THR A 46 -5.26 -6.47 10.77
CA THR A 46 -5.48 -5.91 12.11
C THR A 46 -4.29 -6.09 13.06
N LEU A 47 -3.50 -7.16 12.91
CA LEU A 47 -2.30 -7.41 13.72
C LEU A 47 -1.03 -6.75 13.16
N ALA A 48 -1.16 -6.04 12.04
CA ALA A 48 -0.07 -5.45 11.29
C ALA A 48 0.96 -6.53 10.90
N GLY A 49 0.77 -7.17 9.74
CA GLY A 49 1.58 -8.26 9.21
C GLY A 49 3.12 -8.10 9.28
N ARG A 50 3.88 -9.04 8.72
CA ARG A 50 5.36 -8.99 8.85
C ARG A 50 5.91 -7.73 8.16
N ASN A 51 6.67 -6.91 8.89
CA ASN A 51 7.34 -5.74 8.32
C ASN A 51 8.50 -6.20 7.42
N ARG A 52 8.19 -6.46 6.15
CA ARG A 52 9.13 -7.02 5.16
C ARG A 52 10.09 -5.99 4.61
N LEU A 53 9.68 -4.73 4.61
CA LEU A 53 10.45 -3.58 4.12
C LEU A 53 10.60 -2.55 5.26
N PRO A 54 11.36 -2.86 6.32
CA PRO A 54 11.52 -1.93 7.43
C PRO A 54 12.42 -0.75 7.03
N GLY A 55 11.95 0.48 7.22
CA GLY A 55 12.75 1.66 6.91
C GLY A 55 11.92 2.93 6.77
N ARG A 56 12.57 3.99 6.27
CA ARG A 56 12.00 5.34 6.09
C ARG A 56 12.03 5.73 4.61
N GLY A 57 12.12 7.03 4.30
CA GLY A 57 12.25 7.53 2.93
C GLY A 57 10.93 8.00 2.32
N PHE A 58 9.86 8.04 3.10
CA PHE A 58 8.60 8.66 2.70
C PHE A 58 8.70 10.18 2.82
N SER A 59 7.94 10.89 1.99
CA SER A 59 7.90 12.35 1.99
C SER A 59 7.44 12.88 3.36
N PRO A 60 7.88 14.08 3.78
CA PRO A 60 7.58 14.60 5.13
C PRO A 60 6.09 14.70 5.47
N ALA A 61 5.23 14.85 4.47
CA ALA A 61 3.78 14.87 4.68
C ALA A 61 3.20 13.50 5.05
N LEU A 62 3.89 12.42 4.66
CA LEU A 62 3.49 11.02 4.83
C LEU A 62 4.33 10.28 5.87
N ASP A 63 5.47 10.83 6.30
CA ASP A 63 6.35 10.23 7.31
C ASP A 63 5.73 10.32 8.72
N ASP A 64 5.42 9.17 9.32
CA ASP A 64 4.89 9.04 10.68
C ASP A 64 5.99 8.78 11.72
N GLY A 65 7.25 8.75 11.30
CA GLY A 65 8.42 8.46 12.12
C GLY A 65 8.70 6.97 12.32
N SER A 66 7.83 6.09 11.83
CA SER A 66 7.93 4.65 12.01
C SER A 66 8.76 3.98 10.92
N THR A 67 9.11 2.72 11.15
CA THR A 67 9.75 1.86 10.15
C THR A 67 8.75 0.97 9.41
N GLY A 68 7.44 1.17 9.62
CA GLY A 68 6.37 0.26 9.17
C GLY A 68 5.53 0.78 8.01
N GLN A 69 5.86 1.96 7.45
CA GLN A 69 5.04 2.65 6.46
C GLN A 69 4.85 1.88 5.14
N ALA A 70 5.91 1.23 4.63
CA ALA A 70 5.82 0.43 3.41
C ALA A 70 4.83 -0.75 3.59
N ARG A 71 4.84 -1.40 4.76
CA ARG A 71 3.86 -2.43 5.11
C ARG A 71 2.45 -1.86 5.14
N HIS A 72 2.28 -0.71 5.79
CA HIS A 72 0.98 -0.07 5.94
C HIS A 72 0.37 0.28 4.56
N PHE A 73 1.14 0.96 3.71
CA PHE A 73 0.72 1.29 2.35
C PHE A 73 0.35 0.05 1.54
N ALA A 74 1.26 -0.93 1.47
CA ALA A 74 1.06 -2.14 0.67
C ALA A 74 -0.16 -2.93 1.15
N GLY A 75 -0.37 -3.00 2.47
CA GLY A 75 -1.52 -3.66 3.05
C GLY A 75 -2.84 -2.96 2.75
N THR A 76 -2.87 -1.64 2.85
CA THR A 76 -4.05 -0.82 2.53
C THR A 76 -4.42 -0.93 1.05
N ALA A 77 -3.44 -0.83 0.15
CA ALA A 77 -3.66 -0.98 -1.30
C ALA A 77 -4.22 -2.38 -1.65
N ALA A 78 -3.67 -3.43 -1.03
CA ALA A 78 -4.14 -4.80 -1.22
C ALA A 78 -5.54 -5.05 -0.62
N ALA A 79 -5.91 -4.36 0.46
CA ALA A 79 -7.26 -4.38 1.01
C ALA A 79 -8.26 -3.66 0.09
N ALA A 80 -7.90 -2.49 -0.44
CA ALA A 80 -8.66 -1.73 -1.45
C ALA A 80 -8.93 -2.55 -2.72
N ALA A 81 -7.95 -3.36 -3.13
CA ALA A 81 -8.09 -4.27 -4.26
C ALA A 81 -9.12 -5.38 -4.03
N ARG A 82 -9.25 -5.87 -2.78
CA ARG A 82 -10.12 -7.00 -2.42
C ARG A 82 -11.55 -6.59 -2.12
N LEU A 83 -11.74 -5.49 -1.39
CA LEU A 83 -13.03 -5.10 -0.85
C LEU A 83 -13.76 -4.04 -1.69
N GLY A 84 -13.07 -3.38 -2.62
CA GLY A 84 -13.62 -2.21 -3.32
C GLY A 84 -13.46 -0.93 -2.50
N ALA A 85 -13.30 0.20 -3.19
CA ALA A 85 -12.95 1.48 -2.58
C ALA A 85 -13.92 1.94 -1.47
N ALA A 86 -15.22 1.67 -1.64
CA ALA A 86 -16.26 2.06 -0.68
C ALA A 86 -16.12 1.34 0.67
N VAL A 87 -15.77 0.04 0.66
CA VAL A 87 -15.63 -0.75 1.88
C VAL A 87 -14.29 -0.44 2.56
N THR A 88 -13.23 -0.19 1.80
CA THR A 88 -11.92 0.16 2.38
C THR A 88 -11.91 1.54 3.01
N ARG A 89 -12.60 2.53 2.42
CA ARG A 89 -12.80 3.85 3.03
C ARG A 89 -13.61 3.75 4.33
N TRP A 90 -14.63 2.90 4.34
CA TRP A 90 -15.42 2.61 5.55
C TRP A 90 -14.57 1.95 6.65
N VAL A 91 -13.77 0.93 6.31
CA VAL A 91 -12.87 0.25 7.27
C VAL A 91 -11.78 1.18 7.78
N SER A 92 -11.17 2.01 6.93
CA SER A 92 -10.10 2.94 7.35
C SER A 92 -10.62 3.99 8.34
N VAL A 93 -11.83 4.53 8.09
CA VAL A 93 -12.45 5.54 8.96
C VAL A 93 -12.99 4.93 10.26
N HIS A 94 -13.61 3.73 10.22
CA HIS A 94 -14.26 3.15 11.41
C HIS A 94 -13.35 2.27 12.28
N VAL A 95 -12.29 1.66 11.75
CA VAL A 95 -11.46 0.69 12.50
C VAL A 95 -10.18 1.31 13.06
N ARG A 96 -9.55 2.28 12.40
CA ARG A 96 -8.25 2.82 12.85
C ARG A 96 -8.30 4.04 13.76
N ARG A 97 -9.41 4.77 13.85
CA ARG A 97 -9.50 6.03 14.63
C ARG A 97 -8.40 7.06 14.30
N ASP A 98 -7.71 6.94 13.17
CA ASP A 98 -6.68 7.88 12.78
C ASP A 98 -7.30 9.09 12.08
N PRO A 99 -7.05 10.32 12.57
CA PRO A 99 -7.47 11.54 11.90
C PRO A 99 -6.93 11.59 10.46
N LEU A 100 -7.75 12.01 9.49
CA LEU A 100 -7.35 12.10 8.07
C LEU A 100 -6.18 13.07 7.84
N ASP A 101 -5.95 13.99 8.77
CA ASP A 101 -4.86 14.96 8.77
C ASP A 101 -3.57 14.43 9.43
N SER A 102 -3.55 13.19 9.89
CA SER A 102 -2.31 12.50 10.30
C SER A 102 -1.50 12.03 9.08
N ALA A 103 -0.18 11.82 9.27
CA ALA A 103 0.68 11.21 8.25
C ALA A 103 0.16 9.84 7.82
N ASP A 104 -0.26 9.03 8.80
CA ASP A 104 -0.81 7.69 8.62
C ASP A 104 -2.13 7.69 7.82
N GLY A 105 -3.02 8.65 8.13
CA GLY A 105 -4.26 8.89 7.40
C GLY A 105 -4.03 9.31 5.96
N ARG A 106 -3.08 10.22 5.71
CA ARG A 106 -2.68 10.62 4.35
C ARG A 106 -2.08 9.45 3.56
N LEU A 107 -1.22 8.64 4.19
CA LEU A 107 -0.62 7.48 3.54
C LEU A 107 -1.67 6.42 3.19
N SER A 108 -2.69 6.25 4.04
CA SER A 108 -3.87 5.41 3.75
C SER A 108 -4.67 5.92 2.54
N GLU A 109 -4.91 7.22 2.43
CA GLU A 109 -5.63 7.79 1.27
C GLU A 109 -4.83 7.61 -0.03
N GLU A 110 -3.51 7.81 -0.01
CA GLU A 110 -2.66 7.54 -1.18
C GLU A 110 -2.67 6.06 -1.57
N ALA A 111 -2.69 5.13 -0.60
CA ALA A 111 -2.82 3.70 -0.89
C ALA A 111 -4.16 3.34 -1.55
N ILE A 112 -5.26 3.96 -1.09
CA ILE A 112 -6.59 3.79 -1.68
C ILE A 112 -6.62 4.37 -3.09
N ARG A 113 -6.05 5.57 -3.29
CA ARG A 113 -5.94 6.24 -4.59
C ARG A 113 -5.14 5.41 -5.57
N PHE A 114 -3.96 4.95 -5.17
CA PHE A 114 -3.11 4.07 -5.96
C PHE A 114 -3.87 2.81 -6.42
N ALA A 115 -4.52 2.12 -5.48
CA ALA A 115 -5.30 0.93 -5.80
C ALA A 115 -6.47 1.22 -6.75
N ALA A 116 -7.11 2.38 -6.63
CA ALA A 116 -8.18 2.79 -7.54
C ALA A 116 -7.64 3.03 -8.97
N LEU A 117 -6.57 3.81 -9.12
CA LEU A 117 -5.95 4.11 -10.41
C LEU A 117 -5.44 2.85 -11.12
N VAL A 118 -4.77 1.96 -10.38
CA VAL A 118 -4.30 0.69 -10.94
C VAL A 118 -5.46 -0.17 -11.41
N ARG A 119 -6.57 -0.20 -10.66
CA ARG A 119 -7.75 -1.00 -11.00
C ARG A 119 -8.57 -0.45 -12.16
N SER A 120 -8.68 0.86 -12.29
CA SER A 120 -9.34 1.50 -13.43
C SER A 120 -8.48 1.42 -14.69
N GLY A 121 -7.17 1.24 -14.54
CA GLY A 121 -6.20 1.28 -15.64
C GLY A 121 -5.68 2.69 -15.93
N ASP A 122 -6.12 3.69 -15.16
CA ASP A 122 -5.62 5.07 -15.25
C ASP A 122 -4.15 5.19 -14.79
N LEU A 123 -3.67 4.22 -14.00
CA LEU A 123 -2.25 4.00 -13.75
C LEU A 123 -1.84 2.64 -14.33
N PRO A 124 -1.11 2.62 -15.46
CA PRO A 124 -0.54 1.40 -16.02
C PRO A 124 0.39 0.72 -15.02
N LEU A 125 0.39 -0.62 -14.99
CA LEU A 125 1.26 -1.37 -14.07
C LEU A 125 2.74 -1.00 -14.23
N ALA A 126 3.20 -0.80 -15.46
CA ALA A 126 4.57 -0.41 -15.77
C ALA A 126 4.99 0.94 -15.17
N GLU A 127 4.03 1.82 -14.85
CA GLU A 127 4.27 3.15 -14.29
C GLU A 127 4.15 3.18 -12.76
N THR A 128 3.76 2.07 -12.12
CA THR A 128 3.53 2.02 -10.68
C THR A 128 4.79 2.31 -9.85
N GLU A 129 5.97 1.91 -10.33
CA GLU A 129 7.24 2.27 -9.68
C GLU A 129 7.44 3.78 -9.68
N ALA A 130 7.32 4.41 -10.85
CA ALA A 130 7.51 5.85 -11.01
C ALA A 130 6.52 6.63 -10.16
N TRP A 131 5.24 6.21 -10.17
CA TRP A 131 4.20 6.82 -9.35
C TRP A 131 4.54 6.80 -7.86
N ILE A 132 5.01 5.66 -7.33
CA ILE A 132 5.40 5.54 -5.91
C ILE A 132 6.55 6.48 -5.59
N ARG A 133 7.58 6.53 -6.46
CA ARG A 133 8.73 7.43 -6.25
C ARG A 133 8.30 8.89 -6.20
N GLU A 134 7.44 9.30 -7.12
CA GLU A 134 7.00 10.69 -7.25
C GLU A 134 6.04 11.12 -6.13
N HIS A 135 5.12 10.24 -5.73
CA HIS A 135 4.03 10.63 -4.83
C HIS A 135 4.32 10.30 -3.37
N LEU A 136 5.13 9.28 -3.09
CA LEU A 136 5.33 8.78 -1.74
C LEU A 136 6.73 9.06 -1.18
N CYS A 137 7.76 9.06 -2.03
CA CYS A 137 9.14 9.15 -1.56
C CYS A 137 9.60 10.60 -1.38
N ALA A 138 10.64 10.78 -0.55
CA ALA A 138 11.28 12.06 -0.28
C ALA A 138 12.34 12.44 -1.33
#